data_AF-A0A0D7NPY0-F1
#
_entry.id   AF-A0A0D7NPY0-F1
#
_cell.length_a   1.000
_cell.length_b   1.000
_cell.length_c   1.000
_cell.angle_alpha   90.00
_cell.angle_beta   90.00
_cell.angle_gamma   90.00
#
_symmetry.space_group_name_H-M   'P 1'
#
loop_
_entity.id
_entity.type
_entity.pdbx_description
1 polymer ?
#
loop_
_entity_poly.entity_id
_entity_poly.type
_entity_poly.pdbx_seq_one_letter_code
_entity_poly.pdbx_strand_id
1 'polypeptide(L)' 'MAKLKLGAITDDKPVKLTVECPATVHRDLLAYAEVLARETGQPIPDPLKLVAPMLARFMATDRAFARARRRNQTAGEG' A
#
# COMPACT_ATOMS: atom_id res chain seq x y z
N MET A 1 -21.62 -1.48 -6.73
CA MET A 1 -20.32 -2.09 -7.10
C MET A 1 -19.25 -1.51 -6.18
N ALA A 2 -18.45 -2.36 -5.55
CA ALA A 2 -17.44 -1.91 -4.59
C ALA A 2 -16.21 -1.39 -5.35
N LYS A 3 -15.91 -0.10 -5.20
CA LYS A 3 -14.72 0.54 -5.81
C LYS A 3 -13.46 0.09 -5.07
N LEU A 4 -12.39 -0.25 -5.79
CA LEU A 4 -11.11 -0.53 -5.15
C LEU A 4 -10.63 0.67 -4.34
N LYS A 5 -10.05 0.38 -3.16
CA LYS A 5 -9.58 1.42 -2.22
C LYS A 5 -8.31 2.12 -2.70
N LEU A 6 -7.66 1.61 -3.74
CA LEU A 6 -6.43 2.14 -4.31
C LEU A 6 -6.74 2.98 -5.56
N GLY A 7 -6.14 4.16 -5.66
CA GLY A 7 -6.22 5.04 -6.84
C GLY A 7 -4.92 5.01 -7.66
N ALA A 8 -4.68 6.03 -8.47
CA ALA A 8 -3.44 6.16 -9.25
C ALA A 8 -2.19 6.07 -8.34
N ILE A 9 -1.17 5.34 -8.80
CA ILE A 9 0.09 5.13 -8.07
C ILE A 9 0.92 6.43 -8.15
N THR A 10 1.27 7.00 -6.99
CA THR A 10 2.10 8.21 -6.89
C THR A 10 3.58 7.84 -6.93
N ASP A 11 4.40 8.61 -7.64
CA ASP A 11 5.84 8.38 -7.80
C ASP A 11 6.62 9.19 -6.75
N ASP A 12 6.86 8.58 -5.58
CA ASP A 12 7.65 9.15 -4.47
C ASP A 12 9.09 8.60 -4.46
N LYS A 13 10.03 9.31 -3.83
CA LYS A 13 11.44 8.87 -3.70
C LYS A 13 11.52 7.49 -3.01
N PRO A 14 11.89 6.41 -3.72
CA PRO A 14 11.73 5.06 -3.20
C PRO A 14 12.88 4.65 -2.28
N VAL A 15 12.55 3.96 -1.19
CA VAL A 15 13.50 3.20 -0.38
C VAL A 15 13.39 1.73 -0.78
N LYS A 16 14.50 1.11 -1.19
CA LYS A 16 14.50 -0.32 -1.53
C LYS A 16 14.33 -1.16 -0.27
N LEU A 17 13.37 -2.06 -0.29
CA LEU A 17 13.11 -3.01 0.78
C LEU A 17 13.01 -4.42 0.19
N THR A 18 13.70 -5.38 0.78
CA THR A 18 13.53 -6.79 0.44
C THR A 18 12.43 -7.36 1.33
N VAL A 19 11.37 -7.89 0.73
CA VAL A 19 10.20 -8.44 1.44
C VAL A 19 10.06 -9.91 1.09
N GLU A 20 9.92 -10.76 2.11
CA GLU A 20 9.43 -12.12 1.95
C GLU A 20 7.92 -12.14 2.22
N CYS A 21 7.16 -12.85 1.38
CA CYS A 21 5.73 -13.00 1.59
C CYS A 21 5.26 -14.43 1.25
N PRO A 22 4.16 -14.89 1.87
CA PRO A 22 3.56 -16.17 1.50
C PRO A 22 3.14 -16.20 0.03
N ALA A 23 3.25 -17.38 -0.60
CA ALA A 23 2.85 -17.58 -2.01
C ALA A 23 1.37 -17.26 -2.28
N THR A 24 0.49 -17.35 -1.27
CA THR A 24 -0.90 -16.90 -1.36
C THR A 24 -0.98 -15.39 -1.59
N VAL A 25 -0.26 -14.59 -0.80
CA VAL A 25 -0.25 -13.13 -0.90
C VAL A 25 0.29 -12.67 -2.25
N HIS A 26 1.34 -13.32 -2.76
CA HIS A 26 1.86 -13.00 -4.10
C HIS A 26 0.82 -13.24 -5.21
N ARG A 27 0.08 -14.35 -5.15
CA ARG A 27 -1.00 -14.64 -6.11
C ARG A 27 -2.13 -13.62 -6.01
N ASP A 28 -2.50 -13.23 -4.80
CA ASP A 28 -3.54 -12.22 -4.58
C ASP A 28 -3.09 -10.84 -5.09
N LEU A 29 -1.80 -10.48 -4.94
CA LEU A 29 -1.24 -9.25 -5.49
C LEU A 29 -1.30 -9.20 -7.02
N LEU A 30 -0.99 -10.32 -7.69
CA LEU A 30 -1.14 -10.44 -9.15
C LEU A 30 -2.60 -10.23 -9.58
N ALA A 31 -3.53 -10.94 -8.95
CA ALA A 31 -4.95 -10.80 -9.24
C ALA A 31 -5.45 -9.37 -8.98
N TYR A 32 -5.01 -8.74 -7.88
CA TYR A 32 -5.35 -7.35 -7.58
C TYR A 32 -4.83 -6.39 -8.65
N ALA A 33 -3.59 -6.58 -9.12
CA ALA A 33 -3.00 -5.77 -10.18
C ALA A 33 -3.82 -5.83 -11.47
N GLU A 34 -4.29 -7.02 -11.85
CA GLU A 34 -5.14 -7.20 -13.03
C GLU A 34 -6.48 -6.46 -12.89
N VAL A 35 -7.15 -6.59 -11.74
CA VAL A 35 -8.43 -5.91 -11.50
C VAL A 35 -8.23 -4.39 -11.49
N LEU A 36 -7.19 -3.89 -10.82
CA LEU A 36 -6.91 -2.46 -10.76
C LEU A 36 -6.54 -1.90 -12.13
N ALA A 37 -5.80 -2.64 -12.95
CA ALA A 37 -5.49 -2.23 -14.31
C ALA A 37 -6.74 -2.10 -15.18
N ARG A 38 -7.70 -3.03 -15.02
CA ARG A 38 -8.99 -2.96 -15.70
C ARG A 38 -9.84 -1.78 -15.23
N GLU A 39 -9.86 -1.50 -13.93
CA GLU A 39 -10.63 -0.37 -13.37
C GLU A 39 -10.04 0.99 -13.74
N THR A 40 -8.72 1.11 -13.82
CA THR A 40 -8.03 2.38 -14.07
C THR A 40 -7.68 2.61 -15.54
N GLY A 41 -7.74 1.57 -16.38
CA GLY A 41 -7.25 1.60 -17.75
C GLY A 41 -5.72 1.70 -17.85
N GLN A 42 -5.00 1.57 -16.72
CA GLN A 42 -3.55 1.69 -16.67
C GLN A 42 -2.90 0.33 -16.38
N PRO A 43 -2.00 -0.16 -17.24
CA PRO A 43 -1.31 -1.41 -16.99
C PRO A 43 -0.41 -1.29 -15.76
N ILE A 44 -0.35 -2.37 -14.97
CA ILE A 44 0.49 -2.47 -13.78
C ILE A 44 1.53 -3.57 -14.05
N PRO A 45 2.68 -3.23 -14.66
CA PRO A 45 3.64 -4.22 -15.12
C PRO A 45 4.40 -4.92 -13.99
N ASP A 46 4.40 -4.32 -12.79
CA ASP A 46 5.04 -4.88 -11.60
C ASP A 46 4.07 -4.83 -10.42
N PRO A 47 3.46 -5.96 -10.01
CA PRO A 47 2.58 -6.05 -8.85
C PRO A 47 3.24 -5.62 -7.54
N LEU A 48 4.58 -5.68 -7.44
CA LEU A 48 5.30 -5.26 -6.24
C LEU A 48 5.19 -3.74 -6.01
N LYS A 49 4.95 -2.96 -7.06
CA LYS A 49 4.66 -1.52 -6.95
C LYS A 49 3.36 -1.23 -6.19
N LEU A 50 2.50 -2.22 -5.97
CA LEU A 50 1.29 -2.08 -5.16
C LEU A 50 1.56 -2.17 -3.67
N VAL A 51 2.66 -2.83 -3.25
CA VAL A 51 2.96 -3.08 -1.84
C VAL A 51 3.08 -1.76 -1.07
N ALA A 52 3.88 -0.83 -1.57
CA ALA A 52 4.09 0.47 -0.93
C ALA A 52 2.77 1.27 -0.75
N PRO A 53 1.97 1.54 -1.81
CA PRO A 53 0.74 2.30 -1.64
C PRO A 53 -0.36 1.54 -0.88
N MET A 54 -0.39 0.20 -0.94
CA MET A 54 -1.28 -0.60 -0.09
C MET A 54 -0.94 -0.46 1.40
N LEU A 55 0.35 -0.53 1.76
CA LEU A 55 0.82 -0.33 3.14
C LEU A 55 0.54 1.10 3.61
N ALA A 56 0.82 2.09 2.77
CA ALA A 56 0.51 3.49 3.07
C ALA A 56 -0.99 3.69 3.34
N ARG A 57 -1.85 3.10 2.50
CA ARG A 57 -3.30 3.14 2.68
C ARG A 57 -3.74 2.45 3.97
N PHE A 58 -3.19 1.29 4.26
CA PHE A 58 -3.46 0.56 5.50
C PHE A 58 -3.12 1.42 6.73
N MET A 59 -1.88 1.92 6.80
CA MET A 59 -1.41 2.79 7.90
C MET A 59 -2.25 4.07 8.03
N ALA A 60 -2.65 4.68 6.92
CA ALA A 60 -3.48 5.89 6.95
C ALA A 60 -4.89 5.63 7.49
N THR A 61 -5.44 4.44 7.26
CA THR A 61 -6.79 4.06 7.73
C THR A 61 -6.81 3.49 9.15
N ASP A 62 -5.67 3.03 9.66
CA ASP A 62 -5.55 2.53 11.03
C ASP A 62 -5.50 3.68 12.04
N ARG A 63 -6.65 3.96 12.65
CA ARG A 63 -6.79 5.01 13.67
C ARG A 63 -6.02 4.70 14.95
N ALA A 64 -5.82 3.43 15.31
CA ALA A 64 -5.06 3.05 16.48
C ALA A 64 -3.58 3.34 16.25
N PHE A 65 -3.05 2.96 15.08
CA PHE A 65 -1.71 3.33 14.64
C PHE A 65 -1.52 4.85 14.62
N ALA A 66 -2.44 5.60 14.03
CA ALA A 66 -2.36 7.07 13.96
C ALA A 66 -2.36 7.74 15.35
N ARG A 67 -3.05 7.16 16.35
CA ARG A 67 -2.99 7.65 17.74
C ARG A 67 -1.66 7.31 18.40
N ALA A 68 -1.15 6.09 18.23
CA ALA A 68 0.13 5.68 18.78
C ALA A 68 1.29 6.50 18.22
N ARG A 69 1.33 6.72 16.90
CA ARG A 69 2.36 7.52 16.24
C ARG A 69 2.41 8.96 16.78
N ARG A 70 1.26 9.61 16.99
CA ARG A 70 1.19 10.96 17.56
C ARG A 70 1.76 11.04 18.97
N ARG A 71 1.44 10.06 19.83
CA ARG A 71 1.98 10.00 21.21
C ARG A 71 3.50 9.89 21.23
N ASN A 72 4.06 9.09 20.32
CA ASN A 72 5.52 8.92 20.22
C ASN A 72 6.22 10.18 19.67
N GLN A 73 5.55 10.96 18.82
CA GLN A 73 6.08 12.25 18.33
C GLN A 73 6.14 13.29 19.46
N THR A 74 5.07 13.41 20.25
CA THR A 74 5.04 14.32 21.41
C THR A 74 6.00 13.94 22.53
N ALA A 75 6.41 12.67 22.62
CA ALA A 75 7.35 12.19 23.65
C ALA A 75 8.83 12.38 23.25
N GLY A 76 9.14 12.65 21.97
CA GLY A 76 10.49 12.87 21.47
C GLY A 76 10.90 14.34 21.38
N GLU A 77 10.00 15.27 21.73
CA GLU A 77 10.23 16.72 21.75
C GLU A 77 10.44 17.27 23.18
N GLY A 78 10.68 16.40 24.17
CA GLY A 78 10.92 16.75 25.58
C GLY A 78 12.34 16.48 26.05
#